data_AF-A0A926H647-F1
#
_entry.id   AF-A0A926H647-F1
#
_cell.length_a   1.000
_cell.length_b   1.000
_cell.length_c   1.000
_cell.angle_alpha   90.00
_cell.angle_beta   90.00
_cell.angle_gamma   90.00
#
_symmetry.space_group_name_H-M   'P 1'
#
loop_
_entity.id
_entity.type
_entity.pdbx_description
1 polymer ?
#
loop_
_entity_poly.entity_id
_entity_poly.type
_entity_poly.pdbx_seq_one_letter_code
_entity_poly.pdbx_strand_id
1 'polypeptide(L)'
;LDHSRARRIGAMLEARPEVEEIYPIETNIVIFRLPETILASDYVAKLAMHGIGAVTFGKHLVRFVTHLDFTDEHLAELETKLTYLTAPVARPNPSPI
;
A
#
# COMPACT_ATOMS: atom_id res chain seq x y z
N LEU A 1 -20.00 8.61 6.41
CA LEU A 1 -18.84 8.87 5.53
C LEU A 1 -17.71 8.01 6.06
N ASP A 2 -17.44 6.87 5.43
CA ASP A 2 -16.70 5.77 6.06
C ASP A 2 -15.20 5.83 5.73
N HIS A 3 -14.41 6.55 6.54
CA HIS A 3 -12.94 6.55 6.49
C HIS A 3 -12.31 5.38 7.28
N SER A 4 -13.14 4.46 7.82
CA SER A 4 -12.68 3.31 8.62
C SER A 4 -11.76 2.39 7.85
N ARG A 5 -11.94 2.29 6.53
CA ARG A 5 -11.13 1.44 5.65
C ARG A 5 -9.75 2.01 5.41
N ALA A 6 -9.65 3.31 5.14
CA ALA A 6 -8.37 4.00 5.03
C ALA A 6 -7.55 3.84 6.32
N ARG A 7 -8.17 3.94 7.50
CA ARG A 7 -7.51 3.66 8.79
C ARG A 7 -7.00 2.23 8.91
N ARG A 8 -7.77 1.23 8.47
CA ARG A 8 -7.32 -0.17 8.46
C ARG A 8 -6.11 -0.38 7.56
N ILE A 9 -6.12 0.21 6.36
CA ILE A 9 -4.97 0.16 5.44
C ILE A 9 -3.76 0.82 6.09
N GLY A 10 -3.96 1.97 6.73
CA GLY A 10 -2.94 2.62 7.55
C GLY A 10 -2.36 1.68 8.61
N ALA A 11 -3.20 1.12 9.48
CA ALA A 11 -2.76 0.20 10.53
C ALA A 11 -2.02 -1.03 9.98
N MET A 12 -2.44 -1.56 8.82
CA MET A 12 -1.73 -2.65 8.14
C MET A 12 -0.35 -2.23 7.65
N LEU A 13 -0.26 -1.05 7.05
CA LEU A 13 1.00 -0.47 6.59
C LEU A 13 1.92 -0.16 7.78
N GLU A 14 1.39 0.32 8.90
CA GLU A 14 2.13 0.64 10.14
C GLU A 14 2.77 -0.61 10.74
N ALA A 15 2.07 -1.75 10.65
CA ALA A 15 2.61 -3.03 11.10
C ALA A 15 3.78 -3.55 10.22
N ARG A 16 4.07 -2.92 9.08
CA ARG A 16 5.14 -3.36 8.18
C ARG A 16 6.46 -2.66 8.51
N PRO A 17 7.59 -3.40 8.45
CA PRO A 17 8.92 -2.82 8.67
C PRO A 17 9.39 -1.90 7.54
N GLU A 18 8.69 -1.91 6.40
CA GLU A 18 8.97 -1.04 5.26
C GLU A 18 8.39 0.36 5.41
N VAL A 19 7.59 0.60 6.45
CA VAL A 19 6.96 1.89 6.71
C VAL A 19 7.62 2.49 7.94
N GLU A 20 8.17 3.69 7.77
CA GLU A 20 8.84 4.42 8.84
C GLU A 20 7.83 5.17 9.70
N GLU A 21 6.82 5.78 9.08
CA GLU A 21 5.83 6.62 9.78
C GLU A 21 4.53 6.70 8.99
N ILE A 22 3.38 6.76 9.68
CA ILE A 22 2.08 6.99 9.06
C ILE A 22 1.47 8.29 9.57
N TYR A 23 0.99 9.11 8.64
CA TYR A 23 0.29 10.36 8.94
C TYR A 23 -1.18 10.12 9.27
N PRO A 24 -1.82 11.01 10.04
CA PRO A 24 -3.22 10.86 10.45
C PRO A 24 -4.16 10.71 9.26
N ILE A 25 -5.01 9.68 9.33
CA ILE A 25 -5.94 9.30 8.27
C ILE A 25 -7.33 9.81 8.62
N GLU A 26 -7.66 10.97 8.06
CA GLU A 26 -8.94 11.66 8.32
C GLU A 26 -9.93 11.54 7.16
N THR A 27 -9.48 11.04 6.00
CA THR A 27 -10.28 10.96 4.77
C THR A 27 -10.01 9.64 4.01
N ASN A 28 -10.15 9.66 2.68
CA ASN A 28 -9.85 8.56 1.76
C ASN A 28 -8.38 8.55 1.31
N ILE A 29 -7.52 9.29 2.01
CA ILE A 29 -6.11 9.48 1.68
C ILE A 29 -5.29 8.95 2.85
N VAL A 30 -4.42 7.99 2.56
CA VAL A 30 -3.43 7.48 3.52
C VAL A 30 -2.07 7.99 3.08
N ILE A 31 -1.39 8.73 3.96
CA ILE A 31 -0.03 9.21 3.69
C ILE A 31 0.90 8.48 4.65
N PHE A 32 1.96 7.90 4.11
CA PHE A 32 2.97 7.23 4.89
C PHE A 32 4.36 7.54 4.34
N ARG A 33 5.33 7.49 5.24
CA ARG A 33 6.74 7.66 5.00
C ARG A 33 7.41 6.30 4.94
N LEU A 34 8.20 6.11 3.91
CA LEU A 34 9.09 4.98 3.72
C LEU A 34 10.47 5.32 4.31
N PRO A 35 11.28 4.32 4.67
CA PRO A 35 12.64 4.53 5.09
C PRO A 35 13.48 5.13 3.97
N GLU A 36 14.58 5.80 4.33
CA GLU A 36 15.51 6.38 3.35
C GLU A 36 16.11 5.35 2.39
N THR A 37 16.06 4.07 2.75
CA THR A 37 16.47 2.93 1.92
C THR A 37 15.51 2.63 0.76
N ILE A 38 14.27 3.13 0.82
CA ILE A 38 13.22 2.89 -0.19
C ILE A 38 12.76 4.23 -0.76
N LEU A 39 12.85 4.38 -2.08
CA LEU A 39 12.29 5.55 -2.75
C LEU A 39 10.79 5.38 -2.94
N ALA A 40 10.05 6.46 -2.68
CA ALA A 40 8.61 6.51 -2.90
C ALA A 40 8.24 6.17 -4.35
N SER A 41 9.05 6.62 -5.32
CA SER A 41 8.86 6.34 -6.75
C SER A 41 8.95 4.87 -7.09
N ASP A 42 9.92 4.15 -6.52
CA ASP A 42 10.06 2.71 -6.74
C ASP A 42 8.91 1.94 -6.09
N TYR A 43 8.51 2.36 -4.89
CA TYR A 43 7.39 1.74 -4.19
C TYR A 43 6.07 1.96 -4.94
N VAL A 44 5.81 3.18 -5.42
CA VAL A 44 4.63 3.51 -6.22
C VAL A 44 4.64 2.76 -7.56
N ALA A 45 5.79 2.64 -8.23
CA ALA A 45 5.91 1.86 -9.46
C ALA A 45 5.59 0.37 -9.22
N LYS A 46 6.11 -0.21 -8.13
CA LYS A 46 5.78 -1.57 -7.70
C LYS A 46 4.29 -1.74 -7.43
N LEU A 47 3.69 -0.83 -6.66
CA LEU A 47 2.25 -0.83 -6.40
C LEU A 47 1.44 -0.76 -7.71
N ALA A 48 1.84 0.10 -8.65
CA ALA A 48 1.20 0.24 -9.95
C ALA A 48 1.27 -1.07 -10.77
N MET A 49 2.40 -1.80 -10.73
CA MET A 49 2.52 -3.13 -11.38
C MET A 49 1.54 -4.16 -10.80
N HIS A 50 1.17 -4.01 -9.53
CA HIS A 50 0.21 -4.86 -8.83
C HIS A 50 -1.24 -4.37 -8.95
N GLY A 51 -1.50 -3.33 -9.74
CA GLY A 51 -2.82 -2.74 -9.95
C GLY A 51 -3.26 -1.77 -8.85
N ILE A 52 -2.32 -1.32 -8.03
CA ILE A 52 -2.60 -0.46 -6.87
C ILE A 52 -2.23 0.99 -7.21
N GLY A 53 -3.23 1.87 -7.23
CA GLY A 53 -3.05 3.29 -7.53
C GLY A 53 -2.49 4.06 -6.33
N ALA A 54 -1.21 4.39 -6.37
CA ALA A 54 -0.56 5.28 -5.41
C ALA A 54 0.17 6.41 -6.12
N VAL A 55 0.46 7.49 -5.39
CA VAL A 55 1.19 8.65 -5.92
C VAL A 55 2.31 9.04 -4.97
N THR A 56 3.45 9.39 -5.53
CA THR A 56 4.57 9.91 -4.75
C THR A 56 4.26 11.33 -4.31
N PHE A 57 4.36 11.59 -3.02
CA PHE A 57 4.18 12.93 -2.43
C PHE A 57 5.52 13.59 -2.07
N GLY A 58 6.58 12.80 -1.94
CA GLY A 58 7.93 13.29 -1.70
C GLY A 58 8.97 12.19 -1.97
N LYS A 59 10.23 12.44 -1.60
CA LYS A 59 11.35 11.52 -1.86
C LYS A 59 11.11 10.12 -1.25
N HIS A 60 10.54 10.11 -0.05
CA HIS A 60 10.16 8.90 0.70
C HIS A 60 8.71 8.94 1.19
N LEU A 61 7.89 9.88 0.68
CA LEU A 61 6.49 10.01 1.08
C LEU A 61 5.59 9.49 -0.02
N VAL A 62 4.69 8.58 0.32
CA VAL A 62 3.70 8.02 -0.59
C VAL A 62 2.30 8.42 -0.12
N ARG A 63 1.52 8.93 -1.07
CA ARG A 63 0.10 9.21 -0.90
C ARG A 63 -0.71 8.12 -1.58
N PHE A 64 -1.42 7.37 -0.78
CA PHE A 64 -2.35 6.35 -1.22
C PHE A 64 -3.76 6.94 -1.27
N VAL A 65 -4.45 6.78 -2.38
CA VAL A 65 -5.84 7.24 -2.53
C VAL A 65 -6.73 6.01 -2.59
N THR A 66 -7.57 5.83 -1.57
CA THR A 66 -8.53 4.72 -1.53
C THR A 66 -9.81 5.16 -2.24
N HIS A 67 -10.30 4.37 -3.21
CA HIS A 67 -11.65 4.60 -3.73
C HIS A 67 -12.70 4.17 -2.70
N LEU A 68 -13.88 4.78 -2.72
CA LEU A 68 -15.00 4.44 -1.82
C LEU A 68 -15.47 2.97 -1.98
N ASP A 69 -15.13 2.33 -3.10
CA ASP A 69 -15.34 0.91 -3.41
C ASP A 69 -14.21 -0.02 -2.93
N PHE A 70 -13.28 0.45 -2.10
CA PHE A 70 -12.28 -0.44 -1.51
C PHE A 70 -12.96 -1.39 -0.52
N THR A 71 -13.07 -2.68 -0.86
CA THR A 71 -13.70 -3.71 -0.01
C THR A 71 -12.68 -4.42 0.88
N ASP A 72 -13.15 -5.15 1.88
CA ASP A 72 -12.30 -6.02 2.71
C ASP A 72 -11.56 -7.08 1.87
N GLU A 73 -12.11 -7.51 0.73
CA GLU A 73 -11.43 -8.37 -0.24
C GLU A 73 -10.20 -7.69 -0.85
N HIS A 74 -10.32 -6.42 -1.30
CA HIS A 74 -9.16 -5.67 -1.79
C HIS A 74 -8.11 -5.45 -0.70
N LEU A 75 -8.53 -5.40 0.56
CA LEU A 75 -7.66 -5.25 1.71
C LEU A 75 -6.84 -6.52 1.97
N ALA A 76 -7.48 -7.70 1.92
CA ALA A 76 -6.80 -8.99 1.97
C ALA A 76 -5.88 -9.22 0.75
N GLU A 77 -6.32 -8.79 -0.44
CA GLU A 77 -5.52 -8.88 -1.66
C GLU A 77 -4.29 -7.95 -1.58
N LEU A 78 -4.44 -6.76 -1.01
CA LEU A 78 -3.34 -5.82 -0.75
C LEU A 78 -2.31 -6.43 0.20
N GLU A 79 -2.75 -7.00 1.33
CA GLU A 79 -1.88 -7.68 2.30
C GLU A 79 -1.09 -8.82 1.65
N THR A 80 -1.77 -9.59 0.81
CA THR A 80 -1.19 -10.69 0.06
C THR A 80 -0.13 -10.18 -0.92
N LYS A 81 -0.45 -9.17 -1.75
CA LYS A 81 0.47 -8.55 -2.72
C LYS A 81 1.69 -7.92 -2.04
N LEU A 82 1.47 -7.24 -0.92
CA LEU A 82 2.51 -6.65 -0.09
C LEU A 82 3.46 -7.71 0.49
N THR A 83 2.95 -8.87 0.89
CA THR A 83 3.77 -10.00 1.36
C THR A 83 4.64 -10.58 0.24
N TYR A 84 4.10 -10.71 -0.97
CA TYR A 84 4.85 -11.15 -2.15
C TYR A 84 5.95 -10.16 -2.56
N LEU A 85 5.77 -8.88 -2.28
CA LEU A 85 6.75 -7.83 -2.56
C LEU A 85 8.04 -7.94 -1.73
N THR A 86 7.95 -8.50 -0.51
CA THR A 86 9.07 -8.74 0.41
C THR A 86 9.74 -10.10 0.27
N ALA A 87 9.07 -11.08 -0.35
CA ALA A 87 9.64 -12.42 -0.50
C ALA A 87 10.65 -12.45 -1.67
N PRO A 88 11.85 -13.08 -1.50
CA PRO A 88 12.72 -13.34 -2.63
C PRO A 88 12.01 -14.31 -3.58
N VAL A 89 11.55 -13.78 -4.72
CA VAL A 89 11.00 -14.48 -5.90
C VAL A 89 10.94 -16.01 -5.74
N ALA A 90 9.81 -16.52 -5.24
CA ALA A 90 9.30 -17.81 -5.64
C ALA A 90 8.20 -17.51 -6.67
N ARG A 91 8.46 -17.93 -7.91
CA ARG A 91 7.72 -17.56 -9.11
C ARG A 91 6.21 -17.87 -9.05
N PRO A 92 5.43 -17.23 -9.94
CA PRO A 92 3.98 -17.13 -9.87
C PRO A 92 3.32 -18.45 -10.27
N ASN A 93 2.09 -18.66 -9.82
CA ASN A 93 1.21 -19.62 -10.48
C ASN A 93 -0.02 -18.87 -11.04
N PRO A 94 -0.48 -19.25 -12.24
CA PRO A 94 -1.30 -18.42 -13.09
C PRO A 94 -2.73 -18.42 -12.59
N SER A 95 -3.43 -17.34 -12.93
CA SER A 95 -4.88 -17.24 -12.87
C SER A 95 -5.55 -18.56 -13.27
N PRO A 96 -6.49 -19.10 -12.49
CA PRO A 96 -7.39 -20.12 -13.00
C PRO A 96 -8.50 -19.41 -13.79
N ILE A 97 -8.46 -19.64 -15.12
CA ILE A 97 -9.55 -19.65 -16.13
C ILE A 97 -10.54 -18.47 -16.19
#